data_AF-I3UCX9-F1
#
_entry.id   AF-I3UCX9-F1
#
_cell.length_a   1.000
_cell.length_b   1.000
_cell.length_c   1.000
_cell.angle_alpha   90.00
_cell.angle_beta   90.00
_cell.angle_gamma   90.00
#
_symmetry.space_group_name_H-M   'P 1'
#
loop_
_entity.id
_entity.type
_entity.pdbx_description
1 polymer ?
#
loop_
_entity_poly.entity_id
_entity_poly.type
_entity_poly.pdbx_seq_one_letter_code
_entity_poly.pdbx_strand_id
1 'polypeptide(L)' 'MIDGLIAGRLYGSAKQGTGKTGDTYTTAKVKATAGNGETCCAVSLPLRIKPRPRYWR' A
#
# COMPACT_ATOMS: atom_id res chain seq x y z
N MET A 1 2.90 -16.10 5.20
CA MET A 1 1.89 -16.45 4.19
C MET A 1 1.21 -15.16 3.76
N ILE A 2 0.97 -14.97 2.46
CA ILE A 2 0.14 -13.86 1.94
C ILE A 2 -1.15 -14.51 1.44
N ASP A 3 -2.29 -14.03 1.94
CA ASP A 3 -3.61 -14.57 1.61
C ASP A 3 -4.23 -13.99 0.33
N GLY A 4 -3.62 -12.96 -0.27
CA GLY A 4 -4.14 -12.38 -1.51
C GLY A 4 -3.30 -11.24 -2.07
N LEU A 5 -3.41 -11.08 -3.40
CA LEU A 5 -2.85 -9.95 -4.14
C LEU A 5 -4.00 -9.12 -4.70
N ILE A 6 -3.94 -7.81 -4.49
CA ILE A 6 -4.88 -6.86 -5.09
C ILE A 6 -4.13 -5.90 -6.00
N ALA A 7 -4.60 -5.77 -7.24
CA ALA A 7 -4.18 -4.73 -8.16
C ALA A 7 -5.24 -3.62 -8.16
N GLY A 8 -4.81 -2.37 -8.06
CA GLY A 8 -5.73 -1.25 -7.97
C GLY A 8 -5.02 0.09 -8.14
N ARG A 9 -5.80 1.17 -8.18
CA ARG A 9 -5.28 2.53 -8.28
C ARG A 9 -5.25 3.18 -6.90
N LEU A 10 -4.17 3.90 -6.61
CA LEU A 10 -4.10 4.76 -5.43
C LEU A 10 -5.19 5.83 -5.53
N TYR A 11 -5.96 5.97 -4.47
CA TYR A 11 -7.01 6.96 -4.35
C TYR A 11 -6.67 7.96 -3.24
N GLY A 12 -6.39 9.19 -3.65
CA GLY A 12 -5.89 10.24 -2.75
C GLY A 12 -4.38 10.16 -2.52
N SER A 13 -3.90 10.92 -1.54
CA SER A 13 -2.47 11.03 -1.24
C SER A 13 -2.02 9.98 -0.22
N ALA A 14 -0.84 9.41 -0.45
CA ALA A 14 -0.17 8.59 0.54
C ALA A 14 0.33 9.45 1.70
N LYS A 15 0.20 8.96 2.94
CA LYS A 15 0.65 9.65 4.16
C LYS A 15 1.75 8.85 4.83
N GLN A 16 2.80 9.53 5.29
CA GLN A 16 3.89 8.88 6.03
C GLN A 16 3.66 9.04 7.54
N GLY A 17 4.04 8.02 8.31
CA GLY A 17 3.96 8.01 9.76
C GLY A 17 5.09 7.17 10.37
N THR A 18 5.22 7.28 11.68
CA THR A 18 6.20 6.53 12.47
C THR A 18 5.47 5.54 13.36
N GLY A 19 5.84 4.26 13.27
CA GLY A 19 5.28 3.18 14.07
C GLY A 19 5.76 3.29 15.52
N LYS A 20 5.10 2.56 16.43
CA LYS A 20 5.45 2.56 17.85
C LYS A 20 6.89 2.12 18.13
N THR A 21 7.46 1.32 17.23
CA THR A 21 8.85 0.81 17.30
C THR A 21 9.86 1.73 16.60
N GLY A 22 9.45 2.91 16.11
CA GLY A 22 10.32 3.86 15.41
C GLY A 22 10.48 3.61 13.90
N ASP A 23 9.92 2.51 13.37
CA ASP A 23 9.91 2.23 11.94
C ASP A 23 9.03 3.22 11.17
N THR A 24 9.49 3.72 10.04
CA THR A 24 8.67 4.51 9.12
C THR A 24 7.72 3.61 8.32
N TYR A 25 6.48 4.06 8.17
CA TYR A 25 5.47 3.42 7.32
C TYR A 25 4.73 4.45 6.49
N THR A 26 4.18 4.02 5.37
CA THR A 26 3.35 4.84 4.49
C THR A 26 1.96 4.24 4.40
N THR A 27 0.91 4.99 4.74
CA THR A 27 -0.47 4.60 4.52
C THR A 27 -0.99 5.14 3.20
N ALA A 28 -1.66 4.27 2.45
CA ALA A 28 -2.21 4.57 1.13
C ALA A 28 -3.59 3.95 1.02
N LYS A 29 -4.56 4.69 0.47
CA LYS A 29 -5.89 4.17 0.13
C LYS A 29 -5.87 3.67 -1.30
N VAL A 30 -6.17 2.40 -1.52
CA VAL A 30 -6.24 1.82 -2.87
C VAL A 30 -7.69 1.50 -3.19
N LYS A 31 -8.16 1.93 -4.37
CA LYS A 31 -9.39 1.41 -4.97
C LYS A 31 -9.01 0.22 -5.85
N ALA A 32 -9.45 -0.96 -5.44
CA ALA A 32 -9.30 -2.19 -6.20
C ALA A 32 -10.67 -2.69 -6.67
N THR A 33 -10.72 -3.20 -7.89
CA THR A 33 -11.92 -3.81 -8.47
C THR A 33 -11.78 -5.32 -8.37
N ALA A 34 -12.79 -6.02 -7.84
CA ALA A 34 -12.83 -7.46 -7.90
C ALA A 34 -13.08 -7.93 -9.34
N GLY A 35 -12.80 -9.22 -9.63
CA GLY A 35 -12.94 -9.79 -10.97
C GLY A 35 -14.34 -9.70 -11.60
N ASN A 36 -15.36 -9.35 -10.82
CA ASN A 36 -16.74 -9.12 -11.27
C ASN A 36 -17.05 -7.64 -11.61
N GLY A 37 -16.06 -6.75 -11.57
CA GLY A 37 -16.24 -5.33 -11.87
C GLY A 37 -16.72 -4.47 -10.67
N GLU A 38 -16.99 -5.08 -9.52
CA GLU A 38 -17.39 -4.36 -8.32
C GLU A 38 -16.17 -3.81 -7.58
N THR A 39 -16.25 -2.57 -7.07
CA THR A 39 -15.18 -1.98 -6.26
C THR A 39 -15.18 -2.68 -4.91
N CYS A 40 -14.21 -3.55 -4.68
CA CYS A 40 -14.29 -4.51 -3.59
C CYS A 40 -13.81 -3.91 -2.26
N CYS A 41 -12.82 -3.02 -2.25
CA CYS A 41 -12.26 -2.51 -1.00
C CYS A 41 -11.54 -1.16 -1.17
N ALA A 42 -11.73 -0.23 -0.23
CA ALA A 42 -10.81 0.88 0.02
C ALA A 42 -9.82 0.47 1.11
N VAL A 43 -8.76 -0.24 0.75
CA VAL A 43 -7.81 -0.76 1.75
C VAL A 43 -6.80 0.32 2.11
N SER A 44 -6.59 0.54 3.41
CA SER A 44 -5.54 1.40 3.95
C SER A 44 -4.43 0.53 4.54
N LEU A 45 -3.35 0.31 3.80
CA LEU A 45 -2.23 -0.53 4.24
C LEU A 45 -1.04 0.32 4.66
N PRO A 46 -0.40 0.04 5.82
CA PRO A 46 0.92 0.56 6.12
C PRO A 46 1.96 -0.19 5.28
N LEU A 47 2.35 0.41 4.16
CA LEU A 47 3.48 -0.05 3.36
C LEU A 47 4.78 0.38 4.03
N ARG A 48 5.59 -0.60 4.44
CA ARG A 48 6.98 -0.38 4.80
C ARG A 48 7.80 -0.29 3.52
N ILE A 49 7.82 0.90 2.91
CA ILE A 49 8.65 1.16 1.73
C ILE A 49 10.10 1.15 2.21
N LYS A 50 10.80 0.02 2.03
CA LYS A 50 12.26 0.01 2.16
C LYS A 50 12.80 0.87 1.01
N PRO A 51 13.65 1.88 1.29
CA PRO A 51 14.23 2.70 0.22
C PRO A 51 14.97 1.75 -0.75
N ARG A 52 14.66 1.88 -2.05
CA ARG A 52 15.36 1.11 -3.07
C ARG A 52 16.85 1.42 -2.96
N PRO A 53 17.72 0.41 -2.84
CA PRO A 53 19.13 0.69 -2.71
C PRO A 53 19.66 1.29 -4.02
N ARG A 54 20.53 2.29 -3.88
CA ARG A 54 20.97 3.23 -4.93
C ARG A 54 21.86 2.58 -6.01
N TYR A 55 21.99 1.25 -6.05
CA TYR A 55 22.92 0.51 -6.91
C TYR A 55 22.29 -0.14 -8.14
N TRP A 56 20.98 -0.01 -8.36
CA TRP A 56 20.32 -0.47 -9.58
C TRP A 56 19.95 0.72 -10.47
N ARG A 57 20.93 1.14 -11.28
CA ARG A 57 20.74 1.89 -12.53
C ARG A 57 21.27 1.04 -13.67
#